data_AF-A0AAV7AV32-F1
#
_entry.id   AF-A0AAV7AV32-F1
#
_cell.length_a   1.000
_cell.length_b   1.000
_cell.length_c   1.000
_cell.angle_alpha   90.00
_cell.angle_beta   90.00
_cell.angle_gamma   90.00
#
_symmetry.space_group_name_H-M   'P 1'
#
loop_
_entity.id
_entity.type
_entity.pdbx_description
1 polymer ?
#
loop_
_entity_poly.entity_id
_entity_poly.type
_entity_poly.pdbx_seq_one_letter_code
_entity_poly.pdbx_strand_id
1 'polypeptide(L)'
;MASSSTEMDPDLARQLFFEGATIVIFGLPEGSEFGIDSNSWQVGPRFKGVKMVPPGIHFIHYSVKRLVGASGETGPRSGMFLYLEQKEICLFRWDSKEEEMVAAFQEEAENLREQLTSLDRSLGPYPYESLRSWVSLTNHISKEAMLRLQPACGTICSFPEVLPMEEMTHTADRAKHNLPRYDTVCQNYKEGMSRLPQMKQKEGTEIRFSQLPEKMYPKNASAAEITQHSMDLSYALGQLLEINYPGNPLAFLAELQFSFVCFLLGNVYEGFEQWKNLLNLLCRAETFSLQHPDLYSEVISVLYHQLAQVPTDFFIDIVSQNNFLTSTLQVLFSFLCSAPTNKDLRKKALRFRTHLTKRFQWDFEEDPQDCAPLVVQLPEGWEKAINTDQSAHIESNAEIPS
;
A
#
# COMPACT_ATOMS: atom_id res chain seq x y z
N MET A 1 -22.90 6.61 -10.85
CA MET A 1 -24.14 7.09 -10.20
C MET A 1 -23.95 8.57 -9.94
N ALA A 2 -24.83 9.44 -10.45
CA ALA A 2 -24.77 10.87 -10.13
C ALA A 2 -25.08 11.02 -8.64
N SER A 3 -24.10 11.47 -7.85
CA SER A 3 -24.32 11.81 -6.45
C SER A 3 -25.31 12.98 -6.42
N SER A 4 -26.39 12.82 -5.65
CA SER A 4 -27.24 13.94 -5.29
C SER A 4 -26.37 14.89 -4.48
N SER A 5 -25.98 16.02 -5.06
CA SER A 5 -25.29 17.09 -4.36
C SER A 5 -26.16 17.52 -3.18
N THR A 6 -25.71 17.22 -1.96
CA THR A 6 -26.25 17.89 -0.79
C THR A 6 -25.93 19.38 -0.96
N GLU A 7 -26.94 20.20 -1.28
CA GLU A 7 -26.74 21.65 -1.44
C GLU A 7 -26.19 22.21 -0.12
N MET A 8 -24.93 22.66 -0.17
CA MET A 8 -24.28 23.34 0.93
C MET A 8 -24.97 24.67 1.19
N ASP A 9 -25.15 25.02 2.46
CA ASP A 9 -25.69 26.32 2.86
C ASP A 9 -24.88 27.48 2.21
N PRO A 10 -25.53 28.45 1.54
CA PRO A 10 -24.83 29.50 0.82
C PRO A 10 -23.93 30.39 1.68
N ASP A 11 -24.27 30.62 2.94
CA ASP A 11 -23.45 31.44 3.84
C ASP A 11 -22.23 30.65 4.32
N LEU A 12 -22.40 29.36 4.62
CA LEU A 12 -21.28 28.45 4.86
C LEU A 12 -20.34 28.39 3.64
N ALA A 13 -20.88 28.28 2.42
CA ALA A 13 -20.07 28.24 1.21
C ALA A 13 -19.24 29.52 1.02
N ARG A 14 -19.82 30.69 1.29
CA ARG A 14 -19.08 31.97 1.28
C ARG A 14 -17.98 32.00 2.32
N GLN A 15 -18.24 31.52 3.53
CA GLN A 15 -17.22 31.45 4.58
C GLN A 15 -16.08 30.51 4.17
N LEU A 16 -16.41 29.30 3.70
CA LEU A 16 -15.41 28.32 3.27
C LEU A 16 -14.61 28.78 2.05
N PHE A 17 -15.18 29.62 1.18
CA PHE A 17 -14.44 30.20 0.06
C PHE A 17 -13.22 31.01 0.51
N PHE A 18 -13.35 31.76 1.61
CA PHE A 18 -12.28 32.60 2.14
C PHE A 18 -11.42 31.90 3.20
N GLU A 19 -12.00 30.94 3.92
CA GLU A 19 -11.33 30.25 5.03
C GLU A 19 -10.63 28.96 4.58
N GLY A 20 -11.17 28.27 3.56
CA GLY A 20 -10.57 27.06 3.00
C GLY A 20 -9.34 27.37 2.15
N ALA A 21 -8.47 26.36 1.99
CA ALA A 21 -7.41 26.39 1.02
C ALA A 21 -7.98 26.34 -0.42
N THR A 22 -7.20 26.80 -1.37
CA THR A 22 -7.54 26.78 -2.80
C THR A 22 -6.38 26.23 -3.62
N ILE A 23 -6.67 25.24 -4.44
CA ILE A 23 -5.75 24.68 -5.42
C ILE A 23 -6.10 25.30 -6.77
N VAL A 24 -5.17 26.03 -7.36
CA VAL A 24 -5.31 26.63 -8.69
C VAL A 24 -4.41 25.87 -9.67
N ILE A 25 -4.93 25.52 -10.83
CA ILE A 25 -4.23 24.75 -11.85
C ILE A 25 -4.40 25.44 -13.19
N PHE A 26 -3.30 25.84 -13.81
CA PHE A 26 -3.31 26.45 -15.14
C PHE A 26 -2.76 25.49 -16.20
N GLY A 27 -3.47 25.40 -17.32
CA GLY A 27 -3.01 24.71 -18.52
C GLY A 27 -3.24 23.20 -18.55
N LEU A 28 -3.88 22.61 -17.53
CA LEU A 28 -4.21 21.19 -17.53
C LEU A 28 -5.10 20.85 -18.74
N PRO A 29 -4.75 19.87 -19.60
CA PRO A 29 -5.47 19.65 -20.85
C PRO A 29 -6.93 19.22 -20.65
N GLU A 30 -7.84 19.79 -21.43
CA GLU A 30 -9.25 19.42 -21.44
C GLU A 30 -9.44 17.92 -21.76
N GLY A 31 -10.32 17.29 -21.00
CA GLY A 31 -10.64 15.88 -21.12
C GLY A 31 -9.70 14.95 -20.34
N SER A 32 -8.64 15.48 -19.72
CA SER A 32 -7.85 14.75 -18.71
C SER A 32 -8.69 14.44 -17.48
N GLU A 33 -8.28 13.48 -16.68
CA GLU A 33 -8.85 13.25 -15.35
C GLU A 33 -8.09 14.08 -14.32
N PHE A 34 -8.82 14.72 -13.40
CA PHE A 34 -8.27 15.31 -12.19
C PHE A 34 -9.10 14.85 -10.99
N GLY A 35 -8.41 14.50 -9.90
CA GLY A 35 -9.05 14.13 -8.65
C GLY A 35 -8.35 14.73 -7.44
N ILE A 36 -9.14 14.84 -6.38
CA ILE A 36 -8.70 15.18 -5.04
C ILE A 36 -9.35 14.18 -4.08
N ASP A 37 -8.51 13.57 -3.26
CA ASP A 37 -8.86 12.52 -2.32
C ASP A 37 -9.61 11.38 -3.02
N SER A 38 -10.79 11.00 -2.54
CA SER A 38 -11.59 9.91 -3.12
C SER A 38 -12.47 10.31 -4.31
N ASN A 39 -12.28 11.50 -4.89
CA ASN A 39 -13.15 12.03 -5.95
C ASN A 39 -12.35 12.42 -7.18
N SER A 40 -12.89 12.11 -8.36
CA SER A 40 -12.30 12.53 -9.62
C SER A 40 -13.36 12.91 -10.65
N TRP A 41 -12.95 13.78 -11.58
CA TRP A 41 -13.77 14.29 -12.66
C TRP A 41 -12.95 14.45 -13.93
N GLN A 42 -13.65 14.51 -15.05
CA GLN A 42 -13.05 14.92 -16.30
C GLN A 42 -12.92 16.46 -16.33
N VAL A 43 -11.72 16.93 -16.67
CA VAL A 43 -11.37 18.34 -16.77
C VAL A 43 -12.14 18.97 -17.94
N GLY A 44 -12.97 19.98 -17.63
CA GLY A 44 -13.69 20.76 -18.63
C GLY A 44 -12.94 22.04 -19.06
N PRO A 45 -13.44 22.76 -20.09
CA PRO A 45 -12.74 23.89 -20.70
C PRO A 45 -12.54 25.10 -19.77
N ARG A 46 -13.31 25.19 -18.68
CA ARG A 46 -13.23 26.28 -17.70
C ARG A 46 -12.62 25.85 -16.37
N PHE A 47 -12.24 24.58 -16.21
CA PHE A 47 -11.72 24.11 -14.94
C PHE A 47 -10.34 24.73 -14.67
N LYS A 48 -10.17 25.26 -13.46
CA LYS A 48 -8.91 25.86 -12.99
C LYS A 48 -8.51 25.42 -11.58
N GLY A 49 -9.10 24.34 -11.07
CA GLY A 49 -8.78 23.78 -9.76
C GLY A 49 -9.95 23.71 -8.78
N VAL A 50 -9.64 23.65 -7.48
CA VAL A 50 -10.59 23.33 -6.40
C VAL A 50 -10.50 24.37 -5.28
N LYS A 51 -11.64 24.86 -4.82
CA LYS A 51 -11.79 25.83 -3.72
C LYS A 51 -12.43 25.16 -2.50
N MET A 52 -12.37 25.85 -1.36
CA MET A 52 -12.98 25.40 -0.11
C MET A 52 -12.36 24.09 0.39
N VAL A 53 -11.06 23.88 0.17
CA VAL A 53 -10.38 22.67 0.63
C VAL A 53 -10.11 22.83 2.14
N PRO A 54 -10.52 21.89 2.99
CA PRO A 54 -10.25 21.97 4.42
C PRO A 54 -8.75 21.86 4.70
N PRO A 55 -8.26 22.38 5.85
CA PRO A 55 -6.86 22.18 6.23
C PRO A 55 -6.56 20.70 6.53
N GLY A 56 -5.36 20.26 6.18
CA GLY A 56 -4.87 18.90 6.45
C GLY A 56 -4.23 18.22 5.25
N ILE A 57 -4.09 16.89 5.33
CA ILE A 57 -3.54 16.06 4.25
C ILE A 57 -4.59 15.89 3.15
N HIS A 58 -4.18 16.11 1.91
CA HIS A 58 -4.95 15.83 0.72
C HIS A 58 -4.09 15.09 -0.30
N PHE A 59 -4.71 14.28 -1.15
CA PHE A 59 -4.02 13.64 -2.26
C PHE A 59 -4.65 14.09 -3.56
N ILE A 60 -3.93 14.87 -4.37
CA ILE A 60 -4.38 15.20 -5.71
C ILE A 60 -3.77 14.23 -6.70
N HIS A 61 -4.53 13.87 -7.72
CA HIS A 61 -4.08 12.98 -8.77
C HIS A 61 -4.67 13.36 -10.12
N TYR A 62 -3.99 13.01 -11.20
CA TYR A 62 -4.38 13.36 -12.55
C TYR A 62 -3.93 12.29 -13.55
N SER A 63 -4.61 12.24 -14.68
CA SER A 63 -4.26 11.35 -15.79
C SER A 63 -4.56 12.07 -17.09
N VAL A 64 -3.54 12.27 -17.93
CA VAL A 64 -3.65 13.09 -19.14
C VAL A 64 -4.46 12.35 -20.18
N LYS A 65 -5.34 13.05 -20.90
CA LYS A 65 -6.03 12.47 -22.05
C LYS A 65 -5.03 12.10 -23.16
N ARG A 66 -5.04 10.85 -23.63
CA ARG A 66 -4.24 10.48 -24.81
C ARG A 66 -4.71 11.20 -26.07
N LEU A 67 -3.76 11.47 -26.97
CA LEU A 67 -4.02 12.06 -28.29
C LEU A 67 -5.00 11.20 -29.12
N VAL A 68 -5.69 11.87 -30.06
CA VAL A 68 -6.75 11.30 -30.90
C VAL A 68 -6.23 10.09 -31.70
N GLY A 69 -6.85 8.92 -31.52
CA GLY A 69 -6.53 7.67 -32.24
C GLY A 69 -6.43 6.43 -31.34
N ALA A 70 -6.19 6.62 -30.03
CA ALA A 70 -6.30 5.56 -29.02
C ALA A 70 -7.69 5.61 -28.38
N SER A 71 -8.40 4.49 -28.35
CA SER A 71 -9.75 4.40 -27.77
C SER A 71 -9.73 4.68 -26.26
N GLY A 72 -10.35 5.77 -25.82
CA GLY A 72 -10.95 5.92 -24.49
C GLY A 72 -10.06 5.95 -23.24
N GLU A 73 -8.76 5.71 -23.35
CA GLU A 73 -7.89 5.53 -22.17
C GLU A 73 -7.09 6.82 -21.84
N THR A 74 -7.15 7.24 -20.58
CA THR A 74 -6.23 8.24 -20.01
C THR A 74 -4.84 7.63 -19.86
N GLY A 75 -3.81 8.48 -19.88
CA GLY A 75 -2.43 8.09 -19.62
C GLY A 75 -2.22 7.61 -18.18
N PRO A 76 -0.97 7.20 -17.86
CA PRO A 76 -0.58 6.84 -16.50
C PRO A 76 -1.01 7.90 -15.48
N ARG A 77 -1.40 7.45 -14.30
CA ARG A 77 -1.77 8.33 -13.21
C ARG A 77 -0.53 8.87 -12.51
N SER A 78 -0.56 10.17 -12.24
CA SER A 78 0.39 10.87 -11.39
C SER A 78 -0.38 11.53 -10.25
N GLY A 79 0.26 11.72 -9.10
CA GLY A 79 -0.36 12.37 -7.96
C GLY A 79 0.66 12.91 -6.97
N MET A 80 0.18 13.63 -5.97
CA MET A 80 1.00 14.20 -4.90
C MET A 80 0.14 14.40 -3.66
N PHE A 81 0.74 14.15 -2.51
CA PHE A 81 0.18 14.58 -1.24
C PHE A 81 0.53 16.04 -0.99
N LEU A 82 -0.46 16.76 -0.48
CA LEU A 82 -0.38 18.12 -0.03
C LEU A 82 -0.75 18.16 1.45
N TYR A 83 -0.04 18.97 2.22
CA TYR A 83 -0.49 19.40 3.53
C TYR A 83 -0.92 20.85 3.40
N LEU A 84 -2.23 21.10 3.47
CA LEU A 84 -2.81 22.42 3.25
C LEU A 84 -3.14 23.10 4.57
N GLU A 85 -2.71 24.35 4.71
CA GLU A 85 -3.05 25.23 5.81
C GLU A 85 -4.30 26.06 5.49
N GLN A 86 -4.91 26.63 6.53
CA GLN A 86 -6.09 27.47 6.37
C GLN A 86 -5.78 28.66 5.47
N LYS A 87 -6.67 28.93 4.49
CA LYS A 87 -6.52 29.98 3.47
C LYS A 87 -5.32 29.84 2.54
N GLU A 88 -4.60 28.72 2.55
CA GLU A 88 -3.44 28.53 1.67
C GLU A 88 -3.86 28.49 0.20
N ILE A 89 -3.05 29.08 -0.68
CA ILE A 89 -3.22 28.96 -2.12
C ILE A 89 -2.07 28.12 -2.65
N CYS A 90 -2.38 26.99 -3.31
CA CYS A 90 -1.42 26.20 -4.04
C CYS A 90 -1.62 26.41 -5.53
N LEU A 91 -0.58 26.86 -6.23
CA LEU A 91 -0.64 27.11 -7.67
C LEU A 91 0.17 26.06 -8.42
N PHE A 92 -0.47 25.42 -9.40
CA PHE A 92 0.14 24.48 -10.32
C PHE A 92 0.09 24.99 -11.75
N ARG A 93 1.14 24.69 -12.51
CA ARG A 93 1.19 24.90 -13.96
C ARG A 93 1.47 23.60 -14.68
N TRP A 94 0.73 23.38 -15.75
CA TRP A 94 0.97 22.28 -16.65
C TRP A 94 2.21 22.53 -17.50
N ASP A 95 3.19 21.63 -17.44
CA ASP A 95 4.26 21.55 -18.42
C ASP A 95 3.86 20.56 -19.52
N SER A 96 3.57 21.07 -20.71
CA SER A 96 3.19 20.25 -21.85
C SER A 96 4.31 19.41 -22.44
N LYS A 97 5.58 19.71 -22.12
CA LYS A 97 6.73 18.97 -22.66
C LYS A 97 7.00 17.71 -21.86
N GLU A 98 7.01 17.85 -20.55
CA GLU A 98 7.24 16.75 -19.62
C GLU A 98 5.93 16.03 -19.24
N GLU A 99 4.78 16.60 -19.60
CA GLU A 99 3.44 16.11 -19.20
C GLU A 99 3.28 16.02 -17.69
N GLU A 100 3.74 17.05 -16.97
CA GLU A 100 3.72 17.11 -15.50
C GLU A 100 3.04 18.38 -14.97
N MET A 101 2.37 18.24 -13.81
CA MET A 101 1.93 19.39 -13.01
C MET A 101 3.07 19.87 -12.11
N VAL A 102 3.56 21.08 -12.37
CA VAL A 102 4.65 21.70 -11.62
C VAL A 102 4.08 22.69 -10.61
N ALA A 103 4.45 22.52 -9.33
CA ALA A 103 4.10 23.47 -8.27
C ALA A 103 4.86 24.79 -8.48
N ALA A 104 4.13 25.90 -8.40
CA ALA A 104 4.71 27.24 -8.38
C ALA A 104 5.24 27.59 -6.99
N PHE A 105 6.09 28.62 -6.91
CA PHE A 105 6.54 29.15 -5.63
C PHE A 105 5.39 29.80 -4.86
N GLN A 106 5.43 29.71 -3.52
CA GLN A 106 4.35 30.22 -2.67
C GLN A 106 4.09 31.72 -2.87
N GLU A 107 5.13 32.52 -3.06
CA GLU A 107 4.98 33.96 -3.34
C GLU A 107 4.14 34.23 -4.60
N GLU A 108 4.33 33.41 -5.63
CA GLU A 108 3.56 33.53 -6.86
C GLU A 108 2.11 33.08 -6.67
N ALA A 109 1.89 32.03 -5.87
CA ALA A 109 0.54 31.59 -5.51
C ALA A 109 -0.20 32.68 -4.71
N GLU A 110 0.47 33.36 -3.78
CA GLU A 110 -0.10 34.44 -2.98
C GLU A 110 -0.49 35.68 -3.81
N ASN A 111 0.21 35.96 -4.91
CA ASN A 111 -0.18 37.04 -5.83
C ASN A 111 -1.56 36.81 -6.48
N LEU A 112 -2.08 35.57 -6.47
CA LEU A 112 -3.43 35.28 -6.96
C LEU A 112 -4.53 35.61 -5.95
N ARG A 113 -4.20 35.91 -4.69
CA ARG A 113 -5.19 36.09 -3.62
C ARG A 113 -6.24 37.15 -3.95
N GLU A 114 -5.82 38.28 -4.52
CA GLU A 114 -6.74 39.35 -4.96
C GLU A 114 -7.60 38.95 -6.16
N GLN A 115 -7.13 38.00 -6.97
CA GLN A 115 -7.80 37.55 -8.20
C GLN A 115 -8.67 36.30 -7.98
N LEU A 116 -8.61 35.65 -6.81
CA LEU A 116 -9.37 34.43 -6.51
C LEU A 116 -10.87 34.58 -6.79
N THR A 117 -11.48 35.71 -6.41
CA THR A 117 -12.89 35.98 -6.66
C THR A 117 -13.25 35.96 -8.15
N SER A 118 -12.32 36.38 -9.02
CA SER A 118 -12.52 36.31 -10.48
C SER A 118 -12.43 34.87 -11.02
N LEU A 119 -11.71 34.00 -10.31
CA LEU A 119 -11.55 32.59 -10.64
C LEU A 119 -12.67 31.72 -10.08
N ASP A 120 -13.52 32.23 -9.19
CA ASP A 120 -14.54 31.48 -8.45
C ASP A 120 -15.43 30.58 -9.34
N ARG A 121 -15.84 31.08 -10.51
CA ARG A 121 -16.66 30.33 -11.50
C ARG A 121 -15.93 29.19 -12.20
N SER A 122 -14.61 29.17 -12.11
CA SER A 122 -13.70 28.19 -12.72
C SER A 122 -13.15 27.19 -11.69
N LEU A 123 -13.43 27.39 -10.41
CA LEU A 123 -12.99 26.54 -9.31
C LEU A 123 -14.13 25.65 -8.83
N GLY A 124 -13.91 24.34 -8.82
CA GLY A 124 -14.85 23.37 -8.28
C GLY A 124 -14.89 23.40 -6.75
N PRO A 125 -16.06 23.28 -6.11
CA PRO A 125 -16.13 23.13 -4.66
C PRO A 125 -15.53 21.79 -4.21
N TYR A 126 -14.80 21.78 -3.09
CA TYR A 126 -14.36 20.52 -2.49
C TYR A 126 -15.56 19.64 -2.08
N PRO A 127 -15.53 18.31 -2.35
CA PRO A 127 -16.64 17.38 -2.07
C PRO A 127 -16.69 16.95 -0.61
N TYR A 128 -17.31 17.77 0.23
CA TYR A 128 -17.42 17.53 1.68
C TYR A 128 -18.16 16.24 2.05
N GLU A 129 -18.96 15.64 1.15
CA GLU A 129 -19.64 14.37 1.41
C GLU A 129 -18.65 13.22 1.70
N SER A 130 -17.48 13.26 1.07
CA SER A 130 -16.42 12.26 1.21
C SER A 130 -15.40 12.57 2.30
N LEU A 131 -15.41 13.78 2.89
CA LEU A 131 -14.37 14.25 3.80
C LEU A 131 -14.17 13.32 4.99
N ARG A 132 -15.26 12.82 5.57
CA ARG A 132 -15.19 11.91 6.72
C ARG A 132 -14.47 10.61 6.35
N SER A 133 -14.76 10.07 5.16
CA SER A 133 -14.12 8.86 4.66
C SER A 133 -12.63 9.12 4.44
N TRP A 134 -12.30 10.24 3.80
CA TRP A 134 -10.92 10.65 3.56
C TRP A 134 -10.11 10.79 4.85
N VAL A 135 -10.62 11.50 5.85
CA VAL A 135 -9.96 11.66 7.15
C VAL A 135 -9.72 10.29 7.80
N SER A 136 -10.66 9.35 7.71
CA SER A 136 -10.44 8.00 8.24
C SER A 136 -9.39 7.18 7.48
N LEU A 137 -9.05 7.55 6.25
CA LEU A 137 -7.98 6.92 5.46
C LEU A 137 -6.60 7.55 5.70
N THR A 138 -6.54 8.77 6.24
CA THR A 138 -5.30 9.54 6.35
C THR A 138 -5.01 10.11 7.74
N ASN A 139 -5.81 9.77 8.76
CA ASN A 139 -5.70 10.34 10.11
C ASN A 139 -4.36 10.07 10.83
N HIS A 140 -3.57 9.09 10.39
CA HIS A 140 -2.23 8.85 10.94
C HIS A 140 -1.11 9.47 10.09
N ILE A 141 -1.42 10.01 8.90
CA ILE A 141 -0.44 10.68 8.05
C ILE A 141 -0.23 12.11 8.57
N SER A 142 0.90 12.35 9.24
CA SER A 142 1.31 13.71 9.62
C SER A 142 2.03 14.43 8.46
N LYS A 143 2.22 15.75 8.57
CA LYS A 143 3.02 16.54 7.61
C LYS A 143 4.44 15.97 7.48
N GLU A 144 5.05 15.58 8.59
CA GLU A 144 6.40 15.02 8.64
C GLU A 144 6.44 13.63 8.00
N ALA A 145 5.45 12.78 8.28
CA ALA A 145 5.34 11.46 7.66
C ALA A 145 5.15 11.57 6.15
N MET A 146 4.26 12.46 5.70
CA MET A 146 4.03 12.76 4.29
C MET A 146 5.33 13.18 3.59
N LEU A 147 6.02 14.20 4.13
CA LEU A 147 7.28 14.69 3.56
C LEU A 147 8.37 13.63 3.56
N ARG A 148 8.44 12.78 4.59
CA ARG A 148 9.41 11.68 4.63
C ARG A 148 9.14 10.65 3.53
N LEU A 149 7.89 10.27 3.30
CA LEU A 149 7.48 9.19 2.40
C LEU A 149 7.41 9.59 0.92
N GLN A 150 6.92 10.79 0.64
CA GLN A 150 6.73 11.28 -0.73
C GLN A 150 8.07 11.36 -1.49
N PRO A 151 8.11 11.17 -2.83
CA PRO A 151 9.32 11.38 -3.61
C PRO A 151 9.92 12.78 -3.45
N ALA A 152 11.20 12.94 -3.75
CA ALA A 152 11.89 14.23 -3.62
C ALA A 152 11.35 15.28 -4.61
N CYS A 153 10.91 14.84 -5.79
CA CYS A 153 10.23 15.69 -6.76
C CYS A 153 8.79 16.05 -6.35
N GLY A 154 8.23 15.42 -5.31
CA GLY A 154 6.85 15.62 -4.87
C GLY A 154 5.81 14.81 -5.64
N THR A 155 6.13 14.35 -6.85
CA THR A 155 5.21 13.62 -7.72
C THR A 155 5.39 12.11 -7.58
N ILE A 156 4.27 11.43 -7.35
CA ILE A 156 4.14 9.97 -7.31
C ILE A 156 3.55 9.52 -8.65
N CYS A 157 4.30 8.72 -9.41
CA CYS A 157 3.88 8.22 -10.71
C CYS A 157 3.54 6.73 -10.63
N SER A 158 2.40 6.33 -11.21
CA SER A 158 2.04 4.91 -11.38
C SER A 158 3.06 4.15 -12.22
N PHE A 159 3.67 4.83 -13.19
CA PHE A 159 4.78 4.35 -14.00
C PHE A 159 5.94 5.35 -13.91
N PRO A 160 6.86 5.18 -12.95
CA PRO A 160 8.01 6.07 -12.82
C PRO A 160 8.99 5.89 -13.98
N GLU A 161 9.69 6.98 -14.30
CA GLU A 161 10.75 6.96 -15.31
C GLU A 161 11.92 6.07 -14.82
N VAL A 162 12.37 5.17 -15.70
CA VAL A 162 13.53 4.33 -15.46
C VAL A 162 14.63 4.66 -16.45
N LEU A 163 15.85 4.80 -15.94
CA LEU A 163 17.05 5.13 -16.67
C LEU A 163 17.99 3.92 -16.69
N PRO A 164 18.72 3.69 -17.79
CA PRO A 164 19.72 2.63 -17.81
C PRO A 164 20.82 2.93 -16.78
N MET A 165 21.29 1.90 -16.08
CA MET A 165 22.40 2.04 -15.13
C MET A 165 23.71 2.43 -15.82
N GLU A 166 23.85 2.06 -17.10
CA GLU A 166 24.99 2.38 -17.94
C GLU A 166 24.52 3.05 -19.23
N GLU A 167 25.13 4.18 -19.57
CA GLU A 167 24.80 4.92 -20.80
C GLU A 167 25.30 4.16 -22.04
N MET A 168 24.47 3.30 -22.60
CA MET A 168 24.77 2.55 -23.83
C MET A 168 24.34 3.31 -25.09
N THR A 169 24.81 4.54 -25.24
CA THR A 169 24.45 5.44 -26.34
C THR A 169 25.00 5.00 -27.69
N HIS A 170 26.09 4.22 -27.72
CA HIS A 170 26.74 3.79 -28.97
C HIS A 170 26.79 2.27 -29.14
N THR A 171 26.73 1.83 -30.40
CA THR A 171 26.86 0.40 -30.77
C THR A 171 28.17 -0.22 -30.27
N ALA A 172 29.23 0.57 -30.11
CA ALA A 172 30.52 0.12 -29.61
C ALA A 172 30.47 -0.29 -28.12
N ASP A 173 29.59 0.30 -27.32
CA ASP A 173 29.47 -0.02 -25.89
C ASP A 173 28.84 -1.40 -25.68
N ARG A 174 27.99 -1.85 -26.62
CA ARG A 174 27.45 -3.23 -26.63
C ARG A 174 28.53 -4.30 -26.76
N ALA A 175 29.63 -3.99 -27.45
CA ALA A 175 30.73 -4.93 -27.63
C ALA A 175 31.55 -5.15 -26.34
N LYS A 176 31.57 -4.16 -25.42
CA LYS A 176 32.29 -4.24 -24.15
C LYS A 176 31.60 -5.15 -23.13
N HIS A 177 30.27 -5.31 -23.24
CA HIS A 177 29.48 -6.12 -22.30
C HIS A 177 29.49 -7.63 -22.58
N ASN A 178 30.16 -8.09 -23.65
CA ASN A 178 30.21 -9.51 -24.04
C ASN A 178 28.82 -10.20 -24.05
N LEU A 179 27.75 -9.43 -24.31
CA LEU A 179 26.41 -9.98 -24.39
C LEU A 179 26.30 -10.80 -25.68
N PRO A 180 25.81 -12.05 -25.61
CA PRO A 180 25.55 -12.85 -26.79
C PRO A 180 24.63 -12.09 -27.74
N ARG A 181 24.87 -12.23 -29.05
CA ARG A 181 23.99 -11.62 -30.06
C ARG A 181 22.54 -12.11 -29.84
N TYR A 182 21.58 -11.22 -30.09
CA TYR A 182 20.14 -11.49 -29.92
C TYR A 182 19.62 -12.68 -30.76
N ASP A 183 20.40 -13.18 -31.72
CA ASP A 183 20.12 -14.37 -32.53
C ASP A 183 20.39 -15.70 -31.78
N THR A 184 21.05 -15.67 -30.63
CA THR A 184 21.27 -16.86 -29.78
C THR A 184 20.16 -17.03 -28.76
N VAL A 185 19.46 -18.17 -28.84
CA VAL A 185 18.45 -18.57 -27.85
C VAL A 185 19.11 -18.69 -26.47
N CYS A 186 18.46 -18.13 -25.44
CA CYS A 186 18.93 -18.26 -24.06
C CYS A 186 18.77 -19.71 -23.60
N GLN A 187 19.78 -20.26 -22.91
CA GLN A 187 19.72 -21.63 -22.39
C GLN A 187 18.80 -21.75 -21.17
N ASN A 188 18.66 -20.66 -20.41
CA ASN A 188 17.78 -20.60 -19.24
C ASN A 188 17.35 -19.16 -18.93
N TYR A 189 16.36 -19.04 -18.03
CA TYR A 189 15.81 -17.75 -17.61
C TYR A 189 16.84 -16.81 -16.98
N LYS A 190 17.77 -17.34 -16.16
CA LYS A 190 18.81 -16.55 -15.49
C LYS A 190 19.74 -15.90 -16.51
N GLU A 191 20.13 -16.64 -17.54
CA GLU A 191 20.91 -16.12 -18.66
C GLU A 191 20.11 -15.03 -19.39
N GLY A 192 18.84 -15.27 -19.70
CA GLY A 192 17.96 -14.27 -20.33
C GLY A 192 17.90 -12.96 -19.54
N MET A 193 17.66 -13.04 -18.23
CA MET A 193 17.63 -11.88 -17.34
C MET A 193 18.98 -11.17 -17.28
N SER A 194 20.10 -11.89 -17.27
CA SER A 194 21.44 -11.29 -17.26
C SER A 194 21.79 -10.55 -18.56
N ARG A 195 21.09 -10.84 -19.66
CA ARG A 195 21.26 -10.16 -20.95
C ARG A 195 20.44 -8.88 -21.09
N LEU A 196 19.44 -8.67 -20.24
CA LEU A 196 18.60 -7.48 -20.29
C LEU A 196 19.36 -6.26 -19.74
N PRO A 197 19.17 -5.06 -20.33
CA PRO A 197 19.70 -3.83 -19.75
C PRO A 197 19.20 -3.65 -18.31
N GLN A 198 20.13 -3.36 -17.39
CA GLN A 198 19.77 -3.01 -16.03
C GLN A 198 19.23 -1.58 -16.01
N MET A 199 17.99 -1.44 -15.57
CA MET A 199 17.31 -0.16 -15.42
C MET A 199 17.20 0.18 -13.95
N LYS A 200 17.44 1.44 -13.59
CA LYS A 200 17.17 1.99 -12.26
C LYS A 200 16.13 3.09 -12.39
N GLN A 201 15.28 3.24 -11.38
CA GLN A 201 14.37 4.38 -11.30
C GLN A 201 15.16 5.70 -11.25
N LYS A 202 14.62 6.75 -11.89
CA LYS A 202 15.21 8.09 -11.84
C LYS A 202 15.26 8.62 -10.42
N GLU A 203 16.44 9.07 -10.00
CA GLU A 203 16.67 9.56 -8.66
C GLU A 203 15.74 10.74 -8.32
N GLY A 204 15.18 10.71 -7.12
CA GLY A 204 14.22 11.69 -6.62
C GLY A 204 12.76 11.37 -6.97
N THR A 205 12.48 10.34 -7.78
CA THR A 205 11.11 9.90 -8.11
C THR A 205 10.65 8.71 -7.28
N GLU A 206 11.55 8.06 -6.53
CA GLU A 206 11.26 6.94 -5.67
C GLU A 206 10.40 7.33 -4.46
N ILE A 207 9.40 6.49 -4.15
CA ILE A 207 8.68 6.62 -2.89
C ILE A 207 9.61 6.13 -1.78
N ARG A 208 9.75 6.92 -0.72
CA ARG A 208 10.73 6.67 0.35
C ARG A 208 10.13 5.81 1.46
N PHE A 209 9.61 4.64 1.07
CA PHE A 209 9.11 3.64 2.01
C PHE A 209 10.21 3.10 2.92
N SER A 210 9.82 2.63 4.10
CA SER A 210 10.72 1.92 5.01
C SER A 210 11.21 0.62 4.36
N GLN A 211 12.51 0.37 4.50
CA GLN A 211 13.12 -0.86 3.99
C GLN A 211 12.77 -2.01 4.94
N LEU A 212 12.28 -3.10 4.36
CA LEU A 212 11.98 -4.31 5.10
C LEU A 212 13.28 -5.02 5.51
N PRO A 213 13.32 -5.70 6.68
CA PRO A 213 14.49 -6.47 7.07
C PRO A 213 14.81 -7.56 6.05
N GLU A 214 16.04 -7.60 5.54
CA GLU A 214 16.51 -8.69 4.64
C GLU A 214 16.46 -10.06 5.33
N LYS A 215 16.65 -10.08 6.65
CA LYS A 215 16.57 -11.28 7.48
C LYS A 215 15.55 -11.05 8.59
N MET A 216 14.64 -11.99 8.72
CA MET A 216 13.58 -11.95 9.73
C MET A 216 14.05 -12.41 11.13
N TYR A 217 15.34 -12.69 11.29
CA TYR A 217 15.94 -13.27 12.49
C TYR A 217 17.32 -12.64 12.81
N PRO A 218 17.79 -12.73 14.07
CA PRO A 218 19.07 -12.16 14.49
C PRO A 218 20.28 -12.69 13.72
N LYS A 219 21.33 -11.87 13.66
CA LYS A 219 22.64 -12.33 13.15
C LYS A 219 23.14 -13.49 14.02
N ASN A 220 23.58 -14.57 13.39
CA ASN A 220 24.05 -15.81 14.02
C ASN A 220 22.96 -16.67 14.72
N ALA A 221 21.69 -16.52 14.34
CA ALA A 221 20.62 -17.39 14.81
C ALA A 221 20.88 -18.86 14.45
N SER A 222 20.61 -19.75 15.41
CA SER A 222 20.54 -21.21 15.22
C SER A 222 19.37 -21.60 14.31
N ALA A 223 19.36 -22.81 13.77
CA ALA A 223 18.25 -23.31 12.94
C ALA A 223 16.89 -23.28 13.66
N ALA A 224 16.90 -23.52 14.97
CA ALA A 224 15.69 -23.43 15.80
C ALA A 224 15.21 -21.98 15.92
N GLU A 225 16.10 -21.03 16.18
CA GLU A 225 15.76 -19.59 16.25
C GLU A 225 15.30 -19.04 14.89
N ILE A 226 15.92 -19.47 13.79
CA ILE A 226 15.48 -19.12 12.43
C ILE A 226 14.03 -19.56 12.21
N THR A 227 13.70 -20.80 12.60
CA THR A 227 12.35 -21.34 12.47
C THR A 227 11.37 -20.56 13.35
N GLN A 228 11.73 -20.31 14.61
CA GLN A 228 10.93 -19.53 15.55
C GLN A 228 10.60 -18.13 15.01
N HIS A 229 11.61 -17.39 14.55
CA HIS A 229 11.44 -16.05 14.00
C HIS A 229 10.77 -16.01 12.62
N SER A 230 10.71 -17.14 11.90
CA SER A 230 9.94 -17.25 10.66
C SER A 230 8.45 -17.53 10.91
N MET A 231 8.13 -18.20 12.02
CA MET A 231 6.76 -18.40 12.47
C MET A 231 6.19 -17.13 13.12
N ASP A 232 6.99 -16.44 13.92
CA ASP A 232 6.61 -15.16 14.57
C ASP A 232 7.55 -14.02 14.13
N LEU A 233 7.02 -13.12 13.31
CA LEU A 233 7.72 -11.97 12.74
C LEU A 233 7.88 -10.80 13.74
N SER A 234 7.57 -11.01 15.03
CA SER A 234 7.72 -10.00 16.08
C SER A 234 9.11 -9.36 16.13
N TYR A 235 10.17 -10.15 15.93
CA TYR A 235 11.54 -9.62 15.87
C TYR A 235 11.73 -8.69 14.66
N ALA A 236 11.31 -9.14 13.47
CA ALA A 236 11.44 -8.36 12.24
C ALA A 236 10.65 -7.05 12.30
N LEU A 237 9.40 -7.11 12.80
CA LEU A 237 8.58 -5.92 13.01
C LEU A 237 9.24 -4.97 14.01
N GLY A 238 9.73 -5.49 15.14
CA GLY A 238 10.44 -4.70 16.15
C GLY A 238 11.67 -3.98 15.57
N GLN A 239 12.48 -4.67 14.77
CA GLN A 239 13.64 -4.07 14.08
C GLN A 239 13.23 -2.99 13.09
N LEU A 240 12.21 -3.22 12.27
CA LEU A 240 11.71 -2.22 11.33
C LEU A 240 11.25 -0.96 12.07
N LEU A 241 10.52 -1.13 13.17
CA LEU A 241 10.02 -0.02 13.98
C LEU A 241 11.16 0.74 14.67
N GLU A 242 12.16 0.04 15.20
CA GLU A 242 13.32 0.65 15.86
C GLU A 242 14.14 1.52 14.89
N ILE A 243 14.33 1.03 13.66
CA ILE A 243 15.12 1.74 12.63
C ILE A 243 14.36 2.95 12.08
N ASN A 244 13.07 2.81 11.79
CA ASN A 244 12.31 3.81 11.02
C ASN A 244 11.43 4.72 11.90
N TYR A 245 11.00 4.25 13.07
CA TYR A 245 10.07 4.95 13.95
C TYR A 245 10.45 4.83 15.44
N PRO A 246 11.67 5.23 15.83
CA PRO A 246 12.18 5.03 17.17
C PRO A 246 11.28 5.68 18.22
N GLY A 247 10.79 4.88 19.17
CA GLY A 247 9.93 5.35 20.26
C GLY A 247 8.49 5.70 19.87
N ASN A 248 8.09 5.52 18.60
CA ASN A 248 6.73 5.80 18.15
C ASN A 248 6.19 4.70 17.20
N PRO A 249 5.77 3.54 17.73
CA PRO A 249 5.21 2.45 16.92
C PRO A 249 3.97 2.85 16.11
N LEU A 250 3.18 3.84 16.56
CA LEU A 250 1.99 4.31 15.83
C LEU A 250 2.35 5.01 14.52
N ALA A 251 3.54 5.58 14.38
CA ALA A 251 3.98 6.20 13.13
C ALA A 251 4.07 5.21 11.95
N PHE A 252 4.15 3.91 12.23
CA PHE A 252 3.99 2.84 11.24
C PHE A 252 2.65 2.95 10.48
N LEU A 253 1.57 3.33 11.18
CA LEU A 253 0.24 3.46 10.60
C LEU A 253 0.18 4.56 9.54
N ALA A 254 1.02 5.59 9.65
CA ALA A 254 1.15 6.63 8.64
C ALA A 254 1.62 6.02 7.31
N GLU A 255 2.63 5.16 7.35
CA GLU A 255 3.15 4.50 6.14
C GLU A 255 2.17 3.45 5.59
N LEU A 256 1.47 2.74 6.47
CA LEU A 256 0.40 1.81 6.08
C LEU A 256 -0.77 2.54 5.37
N GLN A 257 -1.15 3.73 5.83
CA GLN A 257 -2.18 4.54 5.19
C GLN A 257 -1.69 5.18 3.88
N PHE A 258 -0.47 5.72 3.89
CA PHE A 258 0.15 6.34 2.72
C PHE A 258 0.28 5.33 1.56
N SER A 259 0.83 4.15 1.84
CA SER A 259 0.97 3.06 0.84
C SER A 259 -0.39 2.63 0.26
N PHE A 260 -1.42 2.52 1.10
CA PHE A 260 -2.78 2.22 0.65
C PHE A 260 -3.37 3.31 -0.26
N VAL A 261 -3.16 4.59 0.05
CA VAL A 261 -3.61 5.69 -0.81
C VAL A 261 -2.86 5.70 -2.15
N CYS A 262 -1.53 5.52 -2.14
CA CYS A 262 -0.73 5.37 -3.36
C CYS A 262 -1.23 4.21 -4.23
N PHE A 263 -1.55 3.08 -3.59
CA PHE A 263 -2.11 1.92 -4.27
C PHE A 263 -3.47 2.23 -4.89
N LEU A 264 -4.45 2.59 -4.07
CA LEU A 264 -5.85 2.63 -4.48
C LEU A 264 -6.18 3.85 -5.36
N LEU A 265 -5.64 5.01 -5.00
CA LEU A 265 -5.94 6.28 -5.68
C LEU A 265 -4.85 6.66 -6.66
N GLY A 266 -3.59 6.34 -6.36
CA GLY A 266 -2.44 6.61 -7.23
C GLY A 266 -2.23 5.55 -8.32
N ASN A 267 -2.89 4.39 -8.25
CA ASN A 267 -2.63 3.22 -9.11
C ASN A 267 -1.16 2.80 -9.11
N VAL A 268 -0.48 2.96 -7.97
CA VAL A 268 0.95 2.64 -7.82
C VAL A 268 1.12 1.23 -7.27
N TYR A 269 1.70 0.34 -8.08
CA TYR A 269 1.94 -1.05 -7.68
C TYR A 269 2.91 -1.17 -6.50
N GLU A 270 3.94 -0.31 -6.43
CA GLU A 270 4.86 -0.27 -5.27
C GLU A 270 4.11 0.02 -3.95
N GLY A 271 3.09 0.88 -3.99
CA GLY A 271 2.21 1.14 -2.85
C GLY A 271 1.45 -0.11 -2.40
N PHE A 272 1.01 -0.95 -3.36
CA PHE A 272 0.36 -2.22 -3.06
C PHE A 272 1.31 -3.20 -2.37
N GLU A 273 2.52 -3.37 -2.94
CA GLU A 273 3.52 -4.28 -2.38
C GLU A 273 3.93 -3.84 -0.98
N GLN A 274 4.15 -2.54 -0.75
CA GLN A 274 4.47 -2.04 0.59
C GLN A 274 3.32 -2.29 1.56
N TRP A 275 2.07 -1.95 1.18
CA TRP A 275 0.90 -2.20 2.02
C TRP A 275 0.77 -3.69 2.39
N LYS A 276 0.95 -4.59 1.42
CA LYS A 276 0.97 -6.05 1.62
C LYS A 276 2.07 -6.48 2.59
N ASN A 277 3.29 -5.99 2.40
CA ASN A 277 4.45 -6.37 3.22
C ASN A 277 4.31 -5.90 4.67
N LEU A 278 3.86 -4.65 4.88
CA LEU A 278 3.58 -4.10 6.20
C LEU A 278 2.48 -4.89 6.91
N LEU A 279 1.42 -5.29 6.20
CA LEU A 279 0.37 -6.14 6.76
C LEU A 279 0.87 -7.52 7.11
N ASN A 280 1.69 -8.14 6.26
CA ASN A 280 2.25 -9.45 6.54
C ASN A 280 3.11 -9.46 7.82
N LEU A 281 3.92 -8.42 8.03
CA LEU A 281 4.70 -8.27 9.27
C LEU A 281 3.79 -8.13 10.50
N LEU A 282 2.82 -7.22 10.46
CA LEU A 282 1.88 -7.02 11.56
C LEU A 282 1.08 -8.28 11.89
N CYS A 283 0.53 -8.93 10.88
CA CYS A 283 -0.39 -10.04 11.08
C CYS A 283 0.31 -11.36 11.43
N ARG A 284 1.63 -11.37 11.52
CA ARG A 284 2.43 -12.53 11.94
C ARG A 284 3.32 -12.21 13.15
N ALA A 285 3.10 -11.08 13.82
CA ALA A 285 3.89 -10.63 14.96
C ALA A 285 3.11 -10.83 16.27
N GLU A 286 2.84 -12.09 16.61
CA GLU A 286 1.99 -12.48 17.76
C GLU A 286 2.57 -11.94 19.09
N THR A 287 3.84 -12.24 19.39
CA THR A 287 4.48 -11.80 20.64
C THR A 287 4.48 -10.28 20.76
N PHE A 288 4.74 -9.57 19.66
CA PHE A 288 4.73 -8.10 19.62
C PHE A 288 3.33 -7.54 19.90
N SER A 289 2.28 -8.21 19.42
CA SER A 289 0.89 -7.79 19.63
C SER A 289 0.47 -7.79 21.10
N LEU A 290 0.97 -8.72 21.88
CA LEU A 290 0.70 -8.81 23.32
C LEU A 290 1.30 -7.62 24.08
N GLN A 291 2.42 -7.08 23.58
CA GLN A 291 3.12 -5.93 24.17
C GLN A 291 2.55 -4.59 23.70
N HIS A 292 1.87 -4.56 22.55
CA HIS A 292 1.40 -3.32 21.90
C HIS A 292 -0.10 -3.39 21.53
N PRO A 293 -1.02 -3.65 22.49
CA PRO A 293 -2.44 -3.81 22.19
C PRO A 293 -3.07 -2.56 21.57
N ASP A 294 -2.57 -1.36 21.92
CA ASP A 294 -3.08 -0.09 21.38
C ASP A 294 -2.78 0.05 19.88
N LEU A 295 -1.59 -0.35 19.44
CA LEU A 295 -1.23 -0.37 18.02
C LEU A 295 -2.18 -1.27 17.23
N TYR A 296 -2.43 -2.49 17.72
CA TYR A 296 -3.31 -3.44 17.02
C TYR A 296 -4.78 -3.01 17.06
N SER A 297 -5.21 -2.31 18.11
CA SER A 297 -6.52 -1.66 18.11
C SER A 297 -6.62 -0.65 16.96
N GLU A 298 -5.60 0.18 16.77
CA GLU A 298 -5.57 1.16 15.68
C GLU A 298 -5.41 0.51 14.29
N VAL A 299 -4.63 -0.56 14.16
CA VAL A 299 -4.55 -1.35 12.92
C VAL A 299 -5.94 -1.83 12.49
N ILE A 300 -6.75 -2.36 13.41
CA ILE A 300 -8.13 -2.78 13.11
C ILE A 300 -8.97 -1.58 12.66
N SER A 301 -8.82 -0.41 13.30
CA SER A 301 -9.50 0.82 12.86
C SER A 301 -9.11 1.20 11.44
N VAL A 302 -7.81 1.21 11.13
CA VAL A 302 -7.28 1.57 9.81
C VAL A 302 -7.81 0.61 8.75
N LEU A 303 -7.66 -0.70 8.97
CA LEU A 303 -8.09 -1.71 8.01
C LEU A 303 -9.60 -1.72 7.78
N TYR A 304 -10.40 -1.45 8.81
CA TYR A 304 -11.85 -1.31 8.65
C TYR A 304 -12.21 -0.21 7.66
N HIS A 305 -11.57 0.97 7.75
CA HIS A 305 -11.87 2.08 6.84
C HIS A 305 -11.26 1.89 5.44
N GLN A 306 -10.06 1.32 5.36
CA GLN A 306 -9.42 0.96 4.08
C GLN A 306 -10.27 -0.02 3.29
N LEU A 307 -10.65 -1.16 3.89
CA LEU A 307 -11.44 -2.19 3.22
C LEU A 307 -12.89 -1.75 2.93
N ALA A 308 -13.38 -0.70 3.58
CA ALA A 308 -14.65 -0.09 3.22
C ALA A 308 -14.62 0.61 1.85
N GLN A 309 -13.45 1.09 1.41
CA GLN A 309 -13.27 1.73 0.09
C GLN A 309 -13.13 0.71 -1.04
N VAL A 310 -12.77 -0.52 -0.71
CA VAL A 310 -12.48 -1.54 -1.71
C VAL A 310 -13.78 -2.22 -2.15
N PRO A 311 -14.03 -2.35 -3.48
CA PRO A 311 -15.12 -3.16 -4.00
C PRO A 311 -15.02 -4.62 -3.55
N THR A 312 -16.16 -5.29 -3.39
CA THR A 312 -16.21 -6.67 -2.87
C THR A 312 -15.56 -7.69 -3.79
N ASP A 313 -15.51 -7.40 -5.09
CA ASP A 313 -14.93 -8.21 -6.16
C ASP A 313 -13.46 -7.87 -6.45
N PHE A 314 -12.95 -6.76 -5.93
CA PHE A 314 -11.60 -6.27 -6.24
C PHE A 314 -10.51 -7.33 -5.95
N PHE A 315 -10.57 -8.02 -4.81
CA PHE A 315 -9.57 -9.04 -4.47
C PHE A 315 -9.89 -10.45 -5.00
N ILE A 316 -10.96 -10.61 -5.79
CA ILE A 316 -11.28 -11.89 -6.44
C ILE A 316 -10.38 -12.10 -7.67
N ASP A 317 -10.19 -11.04 -8.47
CA ASP A 317 -9.54 -11.15 -9.79
C ASP A 317 -8.07 -10.72 -9.83
N ILE A 318 -7.60 -9.83 -8.95
CA ILE A 318 -6.26 -9.21 -9.06
C ILE A 318 -5.12 -10.21 -8.84
N VAL A 319 -5.37 -11.30 -8.13
CA VAL A 319 -4.39 -12.35 -7.86
C VAL A 319 -5.07 -13.70 -7.96
N SER A 320 -5.23 -14.24 -9.17
CA SER A 320 -5.91 -15.52 -9.43
C SER A 320 -5.24 -16.75 -8.77
N GLN A 321 -4.39 -16.57 -7.76
CA GLN A 321 -4.00 -17.54 -6.74
C GLN A 321 -3.87 -16.84 -5.37
N ASN A 322 -4.67 -17.27 -4.40
CA ASN A 322 -4.65 -16.90 -2.98
C ASN A 322 -4.81 -15.40 -2.66
N ASN A 323 -6.02 -14.99 -2.28
CA ASN A 323 -6.28 -13.69 -1.68
C ASN A 323 -5.43 -13.53 -0.41
N PHE A 324 -4.29 -12.85 -0.53
CA PHE A 324 -3.32 -12.72 0.54
C PHE A 324 -3.98 -12.17 1.81
N LEU A 325 -4.92 -11.22 1.68
CA LEU A 325 -5.61 -10.62 2.83
C LEU A 325 -6.37 -11.64 3.64
N THR A 326 -6.99 -12.63 3.01
CA THR A 326 -7.73 -13.68 3.74
C THR A 326 -6.75 -14.47 4.61
N SER A 327 -5.65 -14.97 4.02
CA SER A 327 -4.63 -15.72 4.75
C SER A 327 -3.91 -14.89 5.83
N THR A 328 -3.56 -13.64 5.52
CA THR A 328 -2.86 -12.73 6.43
C THR A 328 -3.77 -12.37 7.62
N LEU A 329 -5.03 -12.02 7.38
CA LEU A 329 -5.98 -11.68 8.45
C LEU A 329 -6.43 -12.92 9.24
N GLN A 330 -6.45 -14.11 8.64
CA GLN A 330 -6.68 -15.35 9.36
C GLN A 330 -5.63 -15.56 10.46
N VAL A 331 -4.34 -15.37 10.13
CA VAL A 331 -3.26 -15.44 11.13
C VAL A 331 -3.41 -14.34 12.19
N LEU A 332 -3.76 -13.11 11.79
CA LEU A 332 -4.04 -12.04 12.75
C LEU A 332 -5.16 -12.43 13.74
N PHE A 333 -6.25 -13.00 13.22
CA PHE A 333 -7.39 -13.39 14.05
C PHE A 333 -7.08 -14.60 14.94
N SER A 334 -6.24 -15.53 14.51
CA SER A 334 -5.91 -16.72 15.32
C SER A 334 -5.31 -16.34 16.67
N PHE A 335 -4.41 -15.36 16.70
CA PHE A 335 -3.84 -14.88 17.97
C PHE A 335 -4.64 -13.74 18.60
N LEU A 336 -5.22 -12.78 17.87
CA LEU A 336 -6.00 -11.70 18.48
C LEU A 336 -7.35 -12.16 19.08
N CYS A 337 -7.91 -13.25 18.57
CA CYS A 337 -9.15 -13.83 19.11
C CYS A 337 -8.89 -14.82 20.26
N SER A 338 -7.63 -15.09 20.58
CA SER A 338 -7.22 -16.05 21.61
C SER A 338 -7.42 -15.52 23.04
N ALA A 339 -7.32 -16.40 24.03
CA ALA A 339 -7.45 -16.07 25.45
C ALA A 339 -6.41 -15.07 26.02
N PRO A 340 -5.10 -15.13 25.68
CA PRO A 340 -4.08 -14.23 26.24
C PRO A 340 -4.20 -12.76 25.81
N THR A 341 -4.97 -12.45 24.76
CA THR A 341 -5.14 -11.07 24.28
C THR A 341 -6.01 -10.22 25.20
N ASN A 342 -5.73 -8.92 25.26
CA ASN A 342 -6.57 -7.93 25.93
C ASN A 342 -8.05 -8.07 25.53
N LYS A 343 -8.96 -8.02 26.52
CA LYS A 343 -10.41 -8.28 26.33
C LYS A 343 -11.06 -7.33 25.31
N ASP A 344 -10.69 -6.05 25.33
CA ASP A 344 -11.27 -5.04 24.45
C ASP A 344 -10.76 -5.19 23.02
N LEU A 345 -9.45 -5.42 22.87
CA LEU A 345 -8.83 -5.72 21.58
C LEU A 345 -9.45 -6.98 20.95
N ARG A 346 -9.60 -8.05 21.74
CA ARG A 346 -10.24 -9.28 21.29
C ARG A 346 -11.67 -9.05 20.81
N LYS A 347 -12.47 -8.28 21.56
CA LYS A 347 -13.84 -7.94 21.16
C LYS A 347 -13.86 -7.13 19.86
N LYS A 348 -12.92 -6.21 19.68
CA LYS A 348 -12.76 -5.42 18.45
C LYS A 348 -12.38 -6.30 17.26
N ALA A 349 -11.43 -7.22 17.44
CA ALA A 349 -11.00 -8.19 16.43
C ALA A 349 -12.16 -9.10 15.99
N LEU A 350 -12.92 -9.67 16.94
CA LEU A 350 -14.08 -10.52 16.64
C LEU A 350 -15.17 -9.78 15.83
N ARG A 351 -15.44 -8.51 16.19
CA ARG A 351 -16.38 -7.66 15.44
C ARG A 351 -15.88 -7.38 14.03
N PHE A 352 -14.58 -7.11 13.89
CA PHE A 352 -13.95 -6.85 12.60
C PHE A 352 -13.99 -8.09 11.70
N ARG A 353 -13.61 -9.26 12.23
CA ARG A 353 -13.73 -10.54 11.54
C ARG A 353 -15.16 -10.79 11.03
N THR A 354 -16.15 -10.63 11.91
CA THR A 354 -17.57 -10.78 11.56
C THR A 354 -18.00 -9.82 10.44
N HIS A 355 -17.51 -8.57 10.48
CA HIS A 355 -17.80 -7.59 9.44
C HIS A 355 -17.22 -8.01 8.08
N LEU A 356 -15.96 -8.47 8.05
CA LEU A 356 -15.30 -8.91 6.82
C LEU A 356 -15.95 -10.16 6.23
N THR A 357 -16.26 -11.17 7.05
CA THR A 357 -16.99 -12.36 6.60
C THR A 357 -18.34 -11.97 6.00
N LYS A 358 -19.07 -11.02 6.60
CA LYS A 358 -20.35 -10.56 6.05
C LYS A 358 -20.21 -9.77 4.75
N ARG A 359 -19.19 -8.91 4.63
CA ARG A 359 -19.01 -8.01 3.48
C ARG A 359 -18.42 -8.72 2.27
N PHE A 360 -17.40 -9.53 2.48
CA PHE A 360 -16.60 -10.15 1.41
C PHE A 360 -16.86 -11.66 1.25
N GLN A 361 -17.64 -12.27 2.16
CA GLN A 361 -17.85 -13.72 2.20
C GLN A 361 -16.56 -14.52 2.41
N TRP A 362 -15.56 -13.93 3.08
CA TRP A 362 -14.33 -14.63 3.43
C TRP A 362 -14.52 -15.53 4.65
N ASP A 363 -14.00 -16.75 4.56
CA ASP A 363 -13.87 -17.68 5.67
C ASP A 363 -12.50 -17.51 6.34
N PHE A 364 -12.50 -17.44 7.67
CA PHE A 364 -11.30 -17.36 8.50
C PHE A 364 -11.19 -18.53 9.49
N GLU A 365 -12.13 -19.47 9.48
CA GLU A 365 -12.17 -20.65 10.33
C GLU A 365 -11.73 -21.92 9.58
N GLU A 366 -11.73 -21.91 8.24
CA GLU A 366 -11.24 -23.02 7.43
C GLU A 366 -9.70 -23.09 7.44
N ASP A 367 -9.16 -24.24 7.87
CA ASP A 367 -7.75 -24.55 7.69
C ASP A 367 -7.43 -24.70 6.19
N PRO A 368 -6.35 -24.08 5.68
CA PRO A 368 -5.93 -24.29 4.30
C PRO A 368 -5.75 -25.80 4.03
N GLN A 369 -6.30 -26.31 2.92
CA GLN A 369 -6.20 -27.74 2.57
C GLN A 369 -4.75 -28.23 2.47
N ASP A 370 -3.80 -27.33 2.18
CA ASP A 370 -2.36 -27.61 2.17
C ASP A 370 -1.76 -27.93 3.56
N CYS A 371 -2.49 -27.63 4.64
CA CYS A 371 -2.14 -27.98 6.01
C CYS A 371 -2.81 -29.30 6.47
N ALA A 372 -3.62 -29.95 5.62
CA ALA A 372 -4.21 -31.23 5.96
C ALA A 372 -3.12 -32.31 6.05
N PRO A 373 -3.11 -33.16 7.10
CA PRO A 373 -2.16 -34.26 7.18
C PRO A 373 -2.35 -35.18 5.98
N LEU A 374 -1.25 -35.55 5.31
CA LEU A 374 -1.30 -36.49 4.21
C LEU A 374 -1.70 -37.86 4.74
N VAL A 375 -2.96 -38.25 4.53
CA VAL A 375 -3.49 -39.54 4.98
C VAL A 375 -2.93 -40.64 4.08
N VAL A 376 -1.87 -41.31 4.52
CA VAL A 376 -1.33 -42.48 3.85
C VAL A 376 -2.19 -43.69 4.20
N GLN A 377 -2.83 -44.31 3.21
CA GLN A 377 -3.43 -45.63 3.40
C GLN A 377 -2.33 -46.66 3.58
N LEU A 378 -2.26 -47.23 4.77
CA LEU A 378 -1.29 -48.27 5.08
C LEU A 378 -1.73 -49.59 4.44
N PRO A 379 -0.81 -50.38 3.82
CA PRO A 379 -1.14 -51.67 3.22
C PRO A 379 -1.77 -52.63 4.24
N GLU A 380 -2.69 -53.50 3.79
CA GLU A 380 -3.26 -54.55 4.63
C GLU A 380 -2.14 -55.38 5.29
N GLY A 381 -2.13 -55.44 6.63
CA GLY A 381 -1.13 -56.17 7.41
C GLY A 381 0.00 -55.34 8.04
N TRP A 382 0.01 -54.01 7.87
CA TRP A 382 1.00 -53.12 8.52
C TRP A 382 1.04 -53.24 10.06
N GLU A 383 -0.10 -53.56 10.69
CA GLU A 383 -0.23 -53.77 12.14
C GLU A 383 0.60 -54.96 12.65
N LYS A 384 0.84 -55.96 11.80
CA LYS A 384 1.65 -57.14 12.18
C LYS A 384 3.13 -56.81 12.27
N ALA A 385 3.62 -55.84 11.50
CA ALA A 385 5.04 -55.47 11.48
C ALA A 385 5.46 -54.68 12.73
N ILE A 386 4.57 -53.87 13.30
CA ILE A 386 4.84 -53.07 14.51
C ILE A 386 4.85 -53.96 15.76
N ASN A 387 3.98 -54.98 15.82
CA ASN A 387 3.95 -55.91 16.94
C ASN A 387 5.16 -56.85 16.98
N THR A 388 5.77 -57.20 15.84
CA THR A 388 7.00 -58.01 15.83
C THR A 388 8.22 -57.30 16.41
N ASP A 389 8.27 -55.96 16.35
CA ASP A 389 9.42 -55.17 16.83
C ASP A 389 9.34 -54.87 18.34
N GLN A 390 8.13 -54.84 18.91
CA GLN A 390 7.96 -54.72 20.38
C GLN A 390 8.18 -56.05 21.11
N SER A 391 7.90 -57.20 20.48
CA SER A 391 8.21 -58.51 21.06
C SER A 391 9.70 -58.86 21.08
N ALA A 392 10.53 -58.22 20.24
CA ALA A 392 11.98 -58.46 20.21
C ALA A 392 12.76 -57.80 21.37
N HIS A 393 12.12 -56.89 22.13
CA HIS A 393 12.76 -56.18 23.24
C HIS A 393 12.39 -56.68 24.65
N ILE A 394 11.55 -57.72 24.78
CA ILE A 394 11.13 -58.24 26.09
C ILE A 394 11.83 -59.57 26.46
N GLU A 395 12.45 -60.30 25.53
CA GLU A 395 13.03 -61.63 25.79
C GLU A 395 14.54 -61.68 26.17
N SER A 396 15.18 -60.57 26.56
CA SER A 396 16.62 -60.61 26.94
C SER A 396 16.93 -60.46 28.44
N ASN A 397 15.95 -60.57 29.34
CA ASN A 397 16.16 -60.43 30.79
C ASN A 397 15.52 -61.58 31.60
N ALA A 398 15.92 -62.82 31.33
CA ALA A 398 15.78 -63.90 32.30
C ALA A 398 16.75 -65.04 31.93
N GLU A 399 17.85 -65.16 32.68
CA GLU A 399 18.32 -66.42 33.28
C GLU A 399 19.76 -66.28 33.81
N ILE A 400 19.87 -66.17 35.13
CA ILE A 400 21.05 -66.54 35.91
C ILE A 400 20.83 -68.00 36.33
N PRO A 401 21.81 -68.89 36.12
CA PRO A 401 22.16 -69.85 37.19
C PRO A 401 23.66 -70.22 37.16
N SER A 402 24.36 -70.61 38.23
CA SER A 402 24.12 -70.75 39.67
C SER A 402 25.49 -70.81 40.35
#